data_AF-R0K3D4-F1
#
_entry.id   AF-R0K3D4-F1
#
_cell.length_a   1.000
_cell.length_b   1.000
_cell.length_c   1.000
_cell.angle_alpha   90.00
_cell.angle_beta   90.00
_cell.angle_gamma   90.00
#
_symmetry.space_group_name_H-M   'P 1'
#
loop_
_entity.id
_entity.type
_entity.pdbx_description
1 polymer ?
#
loop_
_entity_poly.entity_id
_entity_poly.type
_entity_poly.pdbx_seq_one_letter_code
_entity_poly.pdbx_strand_id
1 'polypeptide(L)'
;MAPTHPTPHATLLSTTLSVTLPSHYTTILSRWTRIASLHHSFSTDLLATDRANANATLKTELTLLEHDIGLYKEIVDSIDITCMARLYVVSGMLPDEALKAAKDDLKGLEESLGLLRERIGEVRADVRYGV
;
A
#
# COMPACT_ATOMS: atom_id res chain seq x y z
N MET A 1 -18.25 3.95 -37.06
CA MET A 1 -17.89 4.08 -35.63
C MET A 1 -16.37 4.14 -35.57
N ALA A 2 -15.81 5.28 -35.15
CA ALA A 2 -14.35 5.40 -34.98
C ALA A 2 -13.92 4.65 -33.71
N PRO A 3 -12.79 3.93 -33.72
CA PRO A 3 -12.27 3.31 -32.51
C PRO A 3 -11.85 4.41 -31.53
N THR A 4 -12.50 4.48 -30.37
CA THR A 4 -12.06 5.31 -29.26
C THR A 4 -10.73 4.77 -28.75
N HIS A 5 -9.63 5.39 -29.19
CA HIS A 5 -8.33 5.13 -28.60
C HIS A 5 -8.41 5.48 -27.10
N PRO A 6 -8.14 4.55 -26.18
CA PRO A 6 -8.06 4.88 -24.76
C PRO A 6 -6.94 5.89 -24.60
N THR A 7 -7.29 7.13 -24.25
CA THR A 7 -6.30 8.12 -23.86
C THR A 7 -5.70 7.70 -22.53
N PRO A 8 -4.38 7.84 -22.34
CA PRO A 8 -3.69 7.39 -21.13
C PRO A 8 -4.27 7.98 -19.83
N HIS A 9 -4.91 9.15 -19.92
CA HIS A 9 -5.63 9.81 -18.84
C HIS A 9 -6.90 9.07 -18.39
N ALA A 10 -7.67 8.49 -19.33
CA ALA A 10 -8.91 7.78 -19.04
C ALA A 10 -8.62 6.45 -18.34
N THR A 11 -7.56 5.75 -18.73
CA THR A 11 -7.09 4.53 -18.05
C THR A 11 -6.56 4.84 -16.65
N LEU A 12 -5.77 5.92 -16.45
CA LEU A 12 -5.32 6.29 -15.10
C LEU A 12 -6.50 6.45 -14.12
N LEU A 13 -7.54 7.20 -14.50
CA LEU A 13 -8.72 7.41 -13.67
C LEU A 13 -9.55 6.12 -13.49
N SER A 14 -9.99 5.52 -14.60
CA SER A 14 -10.99 4.45 -14.57
C SER A 14 -10.46 3.12 -14.05
N THR A 15 -9.16 2.86 -14.19
CA THR A 15 -8.55 1.61 -13.71
C THR A 15 -7.63 1.87 -12.53
N THR A 16 -6.56 2.65 -12.70
CA THR A 16 -5.48 2.71 -11.71
C THR A 16 -5.93 3.37 -10.41
N LEU A 17 -6.50 4.56 -10.48
CA LEU A 17 -6.94 5.33 -9.30
C LEU A 17 -8.25 4.80 -8.72
N SER A 18 -9.19 4.37 -9.56
CA SER A 18 -10.52 3.94 -9.09
C SER A 18 -10.60 2.48 -8.64
N VAL A 19 -9.76 1.60 -9.17
CA VAL A 19 -9.87 0.14 -8.95
C VAL A 19 -8.57 -0.43 -8.39
N THR A 20 -7.46 -0.28 -9.11
CA THR A 20 -6.21 -0.97 -8.78
C THR A 20 -5.65 -0.50 -7.44
N LEU A 21 -5.37 0.80 -7.28
CA LEU A 21 -4.81 1.32 -6.03
C LEU A 21 -5.71 1.04 -4.80
N PRO A 22 -7.03 1.30 -4.82
CA PRO A 22 -7.89 0.98 -3.69
C PRO A 22 -7.92 -0.52 -3.36
N SER A 23 -7.88 -1.39 -4.36
CA SER A 23 -7.87 -2.85 -4.16
C SER A 23 -6.58 -3.31 -3.48
N HIS A 24 -5.42 -2.84 -3.95
CA HIS A 24 -4.14 -3.16 -3.30
C HIS A 24 -4.05 -2.56 -1.89
N TYR A 25 -4.54 -1.33 -1.68
CA TYR A 25 -4.62 -0.73 -0.36
C TYR A 25 -5.46 -1.57 0.61
N THR A 26 -6.63 -2.03 0.16
CA THR A 26 -7.53 -2.89 0.97
C THR A 26 -6.86 -4.22 1.32
N THR A 27 -6.08 -4.78 0.38
CA THR A 27 -5.31 -6.01 0.59
C THR A 27 -4.24 -5.81 1.65
N ILE A 28 -3.44 -4.74 1.53
CA ILE A 28 -2.42 -4.34 2.51
C ILE A 28 -3.05 -4.16 3.90
N LEU A 29 -4.16 -3.42 4.00
CA LEU A 29 -4.84 -3.15 5.27
C LEU A 29 -5.37 -4.44 5.92
N SER A 30 -5.99 -5.32 5.12
CA SER A 30 -6.51 -6.60 5.60
C SER A 30 -5.39 -7.48 6.14
N ARG A 31 -4.25 -7.50 5.43
CA ARG A 31 -3.08 -8.28 5.84
C ARG A 31 -2.42 -7.71 7.08
N TRP A 32 -2.28 -6.39 7.18
CA TRP A 32 -1.77 -5.73 8.37
C TRP A 32 -2.64 -6.02 9.60
N THR A 33 -3.96 -5.98 9.44
CA THR A 33 -4.92 -6.34 10.51
C THR A 33 -4.72 -7.79 10.96
N ARG A 34 -4.55 -8.71 10.00
CA ARG A 34 -4.28 -10.12 10.30
C ARG A 34 -2.94 -10.33 11.02
N ILE A 35 -1.90 -9.61 10.62
CA ILE A 35 -0.58 -9.61 11.29
C ILE A 35 -0.73 -9.14 12.74
N ALA A 36 -1.48 -8.07 13.00
CA ALA A 36 -1.72 -7.60 14.36
C ALA A 36 -2.43 -8.66 15.23
N SER A 37 -3.45 -9.34 14.68
CA SER A 37 -4.13 -10.43 15.38
C SER A 37 -3.20 -11.62 15.65
N LEU A 38 -2.40 -12.03 14.67
CA LEU A 38 -1.44 -13.13 14.82
C LEU A 38 -0.32 -12.81 15.80
N HIS A 39 0.16 -11.56 15.80
CA HIS A 39 1.15 -11.09 16.75
C HIS A 39 0.59 -11.12 18.18
N HIS A 40 -0.66 -10.68 18.36
CA HIS A 40 -1.34 -10.80 19.66
C HIS A 40 -1.44 -12.25 20.13
N SER A 41 -1.93 -13.16 19.29
CA SER A 41 -1.98 -14.60 19.61
C SER A 41 -0.60 -15.17 19.94
N PHE A 42 0.42 -14.85 19.17
CA PHE A 42 1.80 -15.28 19.44
C PHE A 42 2.27 -14.86 20.85
N SER A 43 1.95 -13.63 21.27
CA SER A 43 2.30 -13.11 22.60
C SER A 43 1.45 -13.70 23.74
N THR A 44 0.18 -14.01 23.51
CA THR A 44 -0.76 -14.41 24.58
C THR A 44 -0.96 -15.92 24.71
N ASP A 45 -0.73 -16.70 23.66
CA ASP A 45 -1.05 -18.13 23.64
C ASP A 45 -0.15 -18.90 24.63
N LEU A 46 -0.79 -19.68 25.50
CA LEU A 46 -0.11 -20.44 26.55
C LEU A 46 0.52 -21.75 26.04
N LEU A 47 -0.01 -22.29 24.93
CA LEU A 47 0.45 -23.55 24.36
C LEU A 47 1.59 -23.31 23.36
N ALA A 48 2.70 -24.03 23.54
CA ALA A 48 3.87 -23.91 22.69
C ALA A 48 3.58 -24.24 21.22
N THR A 49 2.67 -25.18 20.95
CA THR A 49 2.25 -25.56 19.59
C THR A 49 1.49 -24.44 18.90
N ASP A 50 0.56 -23.78 19.60
CA ASP A 50 -0.22 -22.67 19.05
C ASP A 50 0.67 -21.46 18.77
N ARG A 51 1.60 -21.16 19.69
CA ARG A 51 2.63 -20.14 19.49
C ARG A 51 3.53 -20.43 18.28
N ALA A 52 3.93 -21.68 18.07
CA ALA A 52 4.74 -22.07 16.92
C ALA A 52 3.97 -21.91 15.60
N ASN A 53 2.69 -22.30 15.57
CA ASN A 53 1.81 -22.12 14.42
C ASN A 53 1.56 -20.63 14.11
N ALA A 54 1.31 -19.81 15.15
CA ALA A 54 1.16 -18.37 15.02
C ALA A 54 2.43 -17.73 14.46
N ASN A 55 3.61 -18.11 14.94
CA ASN A 55 4.90 -17.62 14.44
C ASN A 55 5.12 -17.96 12.95
N ALA A 56 4.88 -19.22 12.57
CA ALA A 56 5.01 -19.64 11.17
C ALA A 56 4.08 -18.83 10.26
N THR A 57 2.82 -18.68 10.66
CA THR A 57 1.82 -17.90 9.92
C THR A 57 2.22 -16.43 9.83
N LEU A 58 2.70 -15.84 10.94
CA LEU A 58 3.11 -14.45 11.01
C LEU A 58 4.29 -14.16 10.06
N LYS A 59 5.28 -15.05 9.98
CA LYS A 59 6.39 -14.94 9.02
C LYS A 59 5.92 -14.95 7.57
N THR A 60 4.98 -15.84 7.24
CA THR A 60 4.36 -15.89 5.91
C THR A 60 3.61 -14.60 5.60
N GLU A 61 2.75 -14.13 6.51
CA GLU A 61 1.98 -12.90 6.30
C GLU A 61 2.87 -11.65 6.19
N LEU A 62 3.95 -11.54 6.97
CA LEU A 62 4.91 -10.44 6.84
C LEU A 62 5.60 -10.43 5.47
N THR A 63 5.94 -11.62 4.94
CA THR A 63 6.55 -11.74 3.60
C THR A 63 5.56 -11.34 2.51
N LEU A 64 4.31 -11.78 2.61
CA LEU A 64 3.26 -11.40 1.67
C LEU A 64 2.95 -9.90 1.74
N LEU A 65 3.01 -9.30 2.92
CA LEU A 65 2.82 -7.86 3.09
C LEU A 65 3.92 -7.04 2.42
N GLU A 66 5.19 -7.45 2.58
CA GLU A 66 6.31 -6.79 1.90
C GLU A 66 6.15 -6.84 0.37
N HIS A 67 5.72 -7.99 -0.15
CA HIS A 67 5.42 -8.15 -1.57
C HIS A 67 4.28 -7.22 -2.02
N ASP A 68 3.16 -7.20 -1.29
CA ASP A 68 2.00 -6.37 -1.63
C ASP A 68 2.34 -4.86 -1.60
N ILE A 69 3.18 -4.44 -0.65
CA ILE A 69 3.73 -3.07 -0.58
C ILE A 69 4.66 -2.78 -1.75
N GLY A 70 5.47 -3.75 -2.18
CA GLY A 70 6.31 -3.66 -3.37
C GLY A 70 5.48 -3.37 -4.61
N LEU A 71 4.45 -4.19 -4.86
CA LEU A 71 3.53 -4.00 -5.97
C LEU A 71 2.79 -2.65 -5.90
N TYR A 72 2.32 -2.28 -4.71
CA TYR A 72 1.66 -0.99 -4.53
C TYR A 72 2.59 0.17 -4.88
N LYS A 73 3.85 0.11 -4.45
CA LYS A 73 4.86 1.12 -4.81
C LYS A 73 5.10 1.17 -6.32
N GLU A 74 5.25 0.02 -6.97
CA GLU A 74 5.46 -0.01 -8.44
C GLU A 74 4.30 0.65 -9.19
N ILE A 75 3.05 0.43 -8.74
CA ILE A 75 1.89 1.09 -9.31
C ILE A 75 1.96 2.60 -9.12
N VAL A 76 2.28 3.06 -7.90
CA VAL A 76 2.42 4.49 -7.58
C VAL A 76 3.51 5.15 -8.40
N ASP A 77 4.69 4.52 -8.49
CA ASP A 77 5.84 5.03 -9.23
C ASP A 77 5.56 5.11 -10.75
N SER A 78 4.59 4.33 -11.25
CA SER A 78 4.14 4.38 -12.65
C SER A 78 3.18 5.53 -12.97
N ILE A 79 2.69 6.26 -11.96
CA ILE A 79 1.74 7.35 -12.16
C ILE A 79 2.47 8.58 -12.70
N ASP A 80 2.07 9.04 -13.88
CA ASP A 80 2.51 10.33 -14.41
C ASP A 80 1.90 11.47 -13.59
N ILE A 81 2.77 12.19 -12.88
CA ILE A 81 2.41 13.33 -12.05
C ILE A 81 1.69 14.43 -12.83
N THR A 82 2.01 14.61 -14.12
CA THR A 82 1.35 15.58 -15.00
C THR A 82 -0.09 15.18 -15.24
N CYS A 83 -0.34 13.87 -15.33
CA CYS A 83 -1.67 13.32 -15.47
C CYS A 83 -2.50 13.58 -14.21
N MET A 84 -1.93 13.35 -13.02
CA MET A 84 -2.58 13.71 -11.74
C MET A 84 -2.85 15.21 -11.61
N ALA A 85 -1.88 16.07 -11.92
CA ALA A 85 -2.05 17.52 -11.87
C ALA A 85 -3.20 17.98 -12.79
N ARG A 86 -3.35 17.40 -13.98
CA ARG A 86 -4.47 17.72 -14.87
C ARG A 86 -5.83 17.36 -14.27
N LEU A 87 -5.93 16.31 -13.46
CA LEU A 87 -7.17 15.98 -12.75
C LEU A 87 -7.57 17.09 -11.77
N TYR A 88 -6.59 17.62 -11.04
CA TYR A 88 -6.80 18.73 -10.13
C TYR A 88 -7.18 20.02 -10.86
N VAL A 89 -6.58 20.29 -12.02
CA VAL A 89 -7.01 21.41 -12.87
C VAL A 89 -8.47 21.25 -13.32
N VAL A 90 -8.88 20.05 -13.74
CA VAL A 90 -10.29 19.78 -14.10
C VAL A 90 -11.23 19.98 -12.92
N SER A 91 -10.76 19.74 -11.69
CA SER A 91 -11.53 20.03 -10.47
C SER A 91 -11.55 21.51 -10.05
N GLY A 92 -10.90 22.39 -10.82
CA GLY A 92 -10.94 23.85 -10.62
C GLY A 92 -9.69 24.46 -9.99
N MET A 93 -8.62 23.69 -9.75
CA MET A 93 -7.36 24.23 -9.23
C MET A 93 -6.56 24.96 -10.31
N LEU A 94 -5.77 25.96 -9.91
CA LEU A 94 -4.82 26.59 -10.82
C LEU A 94 -3.71 25.59 -11.21
N PRO A 95 -3.16 25.66 -12.44
CA PRO A 95 -2.17 24.68 -12.90
C PRO A 95 -0.95 24.50 -11.99
N ASP A 96 -0.41 25.59 -11.45
CA ASP A 96 0.76 25.55 -10.56
C ASP A 96 0.41 24.92 -9.19
N GLU A 97 -0.77 25.25 -8.66
CA GLU A 97 -1.28 24.67 -7.40
C GLU A 97 -1.58 23.19 -7.56
N ALA A 98 -2.17 22.80 -8.70
CA ALA A 98 -2.47 21.43 -9.04
C ALA A 98 -1.20 20.56 -9.16
N LEU A 99 -0.16 21.09 -9.80
CA LEU A 99 1.12 20.39 -9.90
C LEU A 99 1.79 20.24 -8.54
N LYS A 100 1.70 21.27 -7.69
CA LYS A 100 2.22 21.21 -6.33
C LYS A 100 1.47 20.16 -5.50
N ALA A 101 0.14 20.18 -5.53
CA ALA A 101 -0.68 19.20 -4.81
C ALA A 101 -0.37 17.76 -5.25
N ALA A 102 -0.26 17.50 -6.56
CA ALA A 102 0.10 16.18 -7.07
C ALA A 102 1.49 15.70 -6.57
N LYS A 103 2.46 16.60 -6.43
CA LYS A 103 3.78 16.29 -5.84
C LYS A 103 3.67 15.96 -4.36
N ASP A 104 2.95 16.79 -3.62
CA ASP A 104 2.79 16.64 -2.18
C ASP A 104 2.06 15.32 -1.85
N ASP A 105 1.03 14.95 -2.63
CA ASP A 105 0.31 13.69 -2.47
C ASP A 105 1.18 12.47 -2.75
N LEU A 106 1.93 12.46 -3.85
CA LEU A 106 2.86 11.36 -4.17
C LEU A 106 3.94 11.23 -3.10
N LYS A 107 4.49 12.35 -2.62
CA LYS A 107 5.48 12.35 -1.54
C LYS A 107 4.89 11.80 -0.23
N GLY A 108 3.68 12.21 0.14
CA GLY A 108 2.99 11.71 1.33
C GLY A 108 2.74 10.20 1.26
N LEU A 109 2.48 9.68 0.05
CA LEU A 109 2.33 8.25 -0.17
C LEU A 109 3.65 7.49 -0.01
N GLU A 110 4.75 8.02 -0.57
CA GLU A 110 6.09 7.45 -0.40
C GLU A 110 6.51 7.41 1.08
N GLU A 111 6.29 8.49 1.82
CA GLU A 111 6.55 8.57 3.26
C GLU A 111 5.74 7.54 4.04
N SER A 112 4.45 7.40 3.73
CA SER A 112 3.55 6.42 4.35
C SER A 112 3.99 4.98 4.11
N LEU A 113 4.43 4.66 2.88
CA LEU A 113 4.99 3.35 2.54
C LEU A 113 6.32 3.10 3.27
N GLY A 114 7.14 4.13 3.43
CA GLY A 114 8.36 4.08 4.24
C GLY A 114 8.08 3.69 5.69
N LEU A 115 7.14 4.39 6.34
CA LEU A 115 6.71 4.09 7.71
C LEU A 115 6.17 2.68 7.85
N LEU A 116 5.36 2.21 6.89
CA LEU A 116 4.81 0.86 6.93
C LEU A 116 5.92 -0.21 6.86
N ARG A 117 6.95 -0.01 6.03
CA ARG A 117 8.12 -0.92 5.97
C ARG A 117 8.91 -0.93 7.28
N GLU A 118 9.08 0.22 7.91
CA GLU A 118 9.72 0.31 9.23
C GLU A 118 8.96 -0.51 10.27
N ARG A 119 7.63 -0.36 10.35
CA ARG A 119 6.78 -1.15 11.26
C ARG A 119 6.84 -2.65 11.00
N ILE A 120 6.92 -3.07 9.74
CA ILE A 120 7.13 -4.49 9.39
C ILE A 120 8.49 -4.98 9.94
N GLY A 121 9.53 -4.15 9.84
CA GLY A 121 10.84 -4.43 10.40
C GLY A 121 10.81 -4.63 11.91
N GLU A 122 10.10 -3.76 12.63
CA GLU A 122 9.89 -3.87 14.08
C GLU A 122 9.18 -5.19 14.45
N VAL A 123 8.03 -5.48 13.84
CA VAL A 123 7.29 -6.73 14.11
C VAL A 123 8.14 -7.96 13.79
N ARG A 124 8.93 -7.93 12.72
CA ARG A 124 9.83 -9.03 12.36
C ARG A 124 10.96 -9.22 13.39
N ALA A 125 11.46 -8.12 13.96
CA ALA A 125 12.45 -8.17 15.03
C ALA A 125 11.85 -8.80 16.29
N ASP A 126 10.66 -8.36 16.71
CA ASP A 126 9.96 -8.89 17.88
C ASP A 126 9.70 -10.39 17.76
N VAL A 127 9.26 -10.85 16.58
CA VAL A 127 9.03 -12.27 16.31
C VAL A 127 10.31 -13.11 16.32
N ARG A 128 11.45 -12.51 15.93
CA ARG A 128 12.74 -13.20 15.90
C ARG A 128 13.38 -13.25 17.28
N TYR A 129 13.30 -12.17 18.05
CA TYR A 129 14.02 -12.02 19.31
C TYR A 129 13.17 -12.33 20.55
N GLY A 130 11.84 -12.42 20.40
CA GLY A 130 10.93 -12.89 21.45
C GLY A 130 11.10 -12.11 22.74
N VAL A 131 10.65 -10.85 22.76
CA VAL A 131 10.41 -10.11 24.01
C VAL A 131 9.03 -10.47 24.56
#